data_AF-A0A6A4ATH5-F1
#
_entry.id   AF-A0A6A4ATH5-F1
#
_cell.length_a   1.000
_cell.length_b   1.000
_cell.length_c   1.000
_cell.angle_alpha   90.00
_cell.angle_beta   90.00
_cell.angle_gamma   90.00
#
_symmetry.space_group_name_H-M   'P 1'
#
loop_
_entity.id
_entity.type
_entity.pdbx_description
1 polymer ?
#
loop_
_entity_poly.entity_id
_entity_poly.type
_entity_poly.pdbx_seq_one_letter_code
_entity_poly.pdbx_strand_id
1 'polypeptide(L)'
;MLVVVYCLSTFTFDRAKFAINLEVFPPGTFDLGASVIADAVQIAVIYESLKSLRIMTALNFFTRIGVNMTLCFLLWLAVDLIHKPKKKHNSVYPKRHWFGAALLVVYGAMLTIFVEESVRTSSLACQPHPECVVNARRWTILEDGSLTQCPCLMLIDRDIAPKTYAEWENPTT
;
A
#
# COMPACT_ATOMS: atom_id res chain seq x y z
N MET A 1 -2.34 4.55 -11.78
CA MET A 1 -1.86 5.85 -12.29
C MET A 1 -1.97 6.95 -11.23
N LEU A 2 -3.08 7.09 -10.50
CA LEU A 2 -3.19 8.06 -9.40
C LEU A 2 -2.11 7.92 -8.31
N VAL A 3 -1.78 6.70 -7.88
CA VAL A 3 -0.69 6.48 -6.90
C VAL A 3 0.65 6.95 -7.45
N VAL A 4 0.94 6.70 -8.72
CA VAL A 4 2.20 7.15 -9.36
C VAL A 4 2.24 8.67 -9.48
N VAL A 5 1.13 9.29 -9.87
CA VAL A 5 1.02 10.76 -9.93
C VAL A 5 1.17 11.37 -8.54
N TYR A 6 0.53 10.78 -7.53
CA TYR A 6 0.68 11.19 -6.14
C TYR A 6 2.15 11.08 -5.68
N CYS A 7 2.78 9.92 -5.89
CA CYS A 7 4.18 9.72 -5.58
C CYS A 7 5.09 10.74 -6.28
N LEU A 8 4.86 11.03 -7.57
CA LEU A 8 5.63 12.05 -8.30
C LEU A 8 5.40 13.46 -7.73
N SER A 9 4.18 13.77 -7.28
CA SER A 9 3.84 15.08 -6.72
C SER A 9 4.36 15.30 -5.30
N THR A 10 4.50 14.23 -4.52
CA THR A 10 4.96 14.28 -3.12
C THR A 10 6.41 13.87 -2.95
N PHE A 11 7.10 13.47 -4.02
CA PHE A 11 8.50 13.04 -3.95
C PHE A 11 9.40 14.24 -3.64
N THR A 12 9.89 14.28 -2.40
CA THR A 12 10.89 15.24 -1.96
C THR A 12 12.22 14.53 -1.77
N PHE A 13 13.23 14.93 -2.55
CA PHE A 13 14.58 14.41 -2.42
C PHE A 13 15.49 15.48 -1.83
N ASP A 14 16.01 15.23 -0.63
CA ASP A 14 16.93 16.14 0.04
C ASP A 14 18.33 16.07 -0.60
N ARG A 15 18.55 16.99 -1.54
CA ARG A 15 19.82 17.10 -2.27
C ARG A 15 20.99 17.50 -1.37
N ALA A 16 20.73 18.23 -0.28
CA ALA A 16 21.79 18.64 0.64
C ALA A 16 22.32 17.43 1.41
N LYS A 17 21.41 16.61 1.95
CA LYS A 17 21.79 15.34 2.59
C LYS A 17 22.50 14.38 1.64
N PHE A 18 22.06 14.31 0.38
CA PHE A 18 22.72 13.50 -0.64
C PHE A 18 24.15 13.98 -0.95
N ALA A 19 24.37 15.29 -1.08
CA ALA A 19 25.69 15.86 -1.32
C ALA A 19 26.68 15.53 -0.18
N ILE A 20 26.23 15.68 1.07
CA ILE A 20 27.04 15.30 2.25
C ILE A 20 27.41 13.82 2.20
N ASN A 21 26.44 12.94 1.90
CA ASN A 21 26.75 11.51 1.83
C ASN A 21 27.74 11.18 0.70
N LEU A 22 27.68 11.87 -0.45
CA LEU A 22 28.68 11.70 -1.52
C LEU A 22 30.10 12.11 -1.10
N GLU A 23 30.24 13.06 -0.18
CA GLU A 23 31.54 13.44 0.40
C GLU A 23 32.05 12.43 1.44
N VAL A 24 31.12 11.78 2.16
CA VAL A 24 31.44 10.78 3.20
C VAL A 24 31.80 9.42 2.61
N PHE A 25 31.14 8.99 1.52
CA PHE A 25 31.39 7.69 0.90
C PHE A 25 32.47 7.76 -0.19
N PRO A 26 33.40 6.79 -0.24
CA PRO A 26 34.38 6.72 -1.31
C PRO A 26 33.71 6.55 -2.69
N PRO A 27 34.30 7.13 -3.75
CA PRO A 27 33.72 7.08 -5.10
C PRO A 27 33.47 5.64 -5.53
N GLY A 28 32.26 5.37 -6.02
CA GLY A 28 31.83 4.04 -6.49
C GLY A 28 31.32 3.09 -5.41
N THR A 29 31.37 3.45 -4.13
CA THR A 29 30.85 2.59 -3.02
C THR A 29 29.57 3.10 -2.38
N PHE A 30 29.12 4.29 -2.77
CA PHE A 30 27.92 4.94 -2.23
C PHE A 30 26.70 4.02 -2.24
N ASP A 31 26.39 3.39 -3.38
CA ASP A 31 25.17 2.55 -3.51
C ASP A 31 25.21 1.35 -2.56
N LEU A 32 26.39 0.74 -2.41
CA LEU A 32 26.59 -0.41 -1.53
C LEU A 32 26.47 0.01 -0.06
N GLY A 33 27.15 1.10 0.33
CA GLY A 33 27.09 1.63 1.69
C GLY A 33 25.70 2.14 2.08
N ALA A 34 25.03 2.85 1.17
CA ALA A 34 23.68 3.34 1.37
C ALA A 34 22.67 2.19 1.57
N SER A 35 22.84 1.06 0.87
CA SER A 35 21.99 -0.12 1.04
C SER A 35 22.11 -0.77 2.43
N VAL A 36 23.29 -0.68 3.05
CA VAL A 36 23.57 -1.24 4.38
C VAL A 36 23.07 -0.33 5.51
N ILE A 37 23.11 0.99 5.30
CA ILE A 37 22.81 1.99 6.34
C ILE A 37 21.32 2.39 6.32
N ALA A 38 20.64 2.18 5.19
CA ALA A 38 19.24 2.47 5.07
C ALA A 38 18.38 1.56 5.95
N ASP A 39 17.31 2.13 6.50
CA ASP A 39 16.37 1.42 7.36
C ASP A 39 15.72 0.26 6.60
N ALA A 40 16.02 -0.96 7.03
CA ALA A 40 15.51 -2.19 6.42
C ALA A 40 13.97 -2.23 6.39
N VAL A 41 13.31 -1.60 7.38
CA VAL A 41 11.85 -1.48 7.45
C VAL A 41 11.31 -0.65 6.28
N GLN A 42 11.89 0.53 6.05
CA GLN A 42 11.46 1.42 4.97
C GLN A 42 11.73 0.80 3.61
N ILE A 43 12.89 0.16 3.45
CA ILE A 43 13.26 -0.54 2.23
C ILE A 43 12.27 -1.67 1.92
N ALA A 44 11.95 -2.51 2.91
CA ALA A 44 11.01 -3.63 2.78
C ALA A 44 9.61 -3.16 2.35
N VAL A 45 9.08 -2.13 3.01
CA VAL A 45 7.78 -1.54 2.68
C VAL A 45 7.78 -0.97 1.25
N ILE A 46 8.85 -0.27 0.87
CA ILE A 46 8.98 0.28 -0.49
C ILE A 46 9.01 -0.85 -1.52
N TYR A 47 9.82 -1.89 -1.35
CA TYR A 47 9.89 -2.99 -2.31
C TYR A 47 8.57 -3.73 -2.48
N GLU A 48 7.85 -4.03 -1.39
CA GLU A 48 6.55 -4.69 -1.48
C GLU A 48 5.49 -3.77 -2.10
N SER A 49 5.53 -2.48 -1.80
CA SER A 49 4.65 -1.51 -2.46
C SER A 49 4.91 -1.45 -3.97
N LEU A 50 6.18 -1.39 -4.40
CA LEU A 50 6.56 -1.38 -5.81
C LEU A 50 6.18 -2.69 -6.51
N LYS A 51 6.34 -3.83 -5.83
CA LYS A 51 5.93 -5.14 -6.32
C LYS A 51 4.41 -5.24 -6.51
N SER A 52 3.63 -4.63 -5.62
CA SER A 52 2.17 -4.49 -5.77
C SER A 52 1.77 -3.55 -6.91
N LEU A 53 2.57 -2.51 -7.19
CA LEU A 53 2.36 -1.63 -8.34
C LEU A 53 2.76 -2.29 -9.67
N ARG A 54 3.67 -3.27 -9.64
CA ARG A 54 4.18 -3.95 -10.82
C ARG A 54 3.09 -4.79 -11.49
N ILE A 55 2.88 -4.53 -12.77
CA ILE A 55 1.97 -5.33 -13.60
C ILE A 55 2.72 -6.59 -14.01
N MET A 56 2.49 -7.68 -13.28
CA MET A 56 3.15 -8.96 -13.53
C MET A 56 2.39 -9.90 -14.46
N THR A 57 1.08 -9.67 -14.62
CA THR A 57 0.20 -10.60 -15.34
C THR A 57 -0.61 -9.84 -16.38
N ALA A 58 -0.89 -10.47 -17.52
CA ALA A 58 -1.79 -9.90 -18.54
C ALA A 58 -3.16 -9.54 -17.94
N LEU A 59 -3.71 -10.36 -17.06
CA LEU A 59 -4.97 -10.08 -16.37
C LEU A 59 -4.89 -8.83 -15.47
N ASN A 60 -3.76 -8.64 -14.77
CA ASN A 60 -3.48 -7.43 -13.99
C ASN A 60 -3.39 -6.17 -14.87
N PHE A 61 -2.86 -6.32 -16.09
CA PHE A 61 -2.80 -5.22 -17.07
C PHE A 61 -4.20 -4.80 -17.52
N PHE A 62 -5.01 -5.75 -17.98
CA PHE A 62 -6.36 -5.48 -18.48
C PHE A 62 -7.30 -4.98 -17.38
N THR A 63 -7.24 -5.53 -16.17
CA THR A 63 -8.05 -5.07 -15.03
C THR A 63 -7.69 -3.63 -14.65
N ARG A 64 -6.41 -3.30 -14.54
CA ARG A 64 -5.98 -1.93 -14.22
C ARG A 64 -6.32 -0.92 -15.30
N ILE A 65 -6.16 -1.28 -16.58
CA ILE A 65 -6.56 -0.41 -17.69
C ILE A 65 -8.08 -0.26 -17.71
N GLY A 66 -8.83 -1.34 -17.57
CA GLY A 66 -10.29 -1.32 -17.54
C GLY A 66 -10.84 -0.44 -16.41
N VAL A 67 -10.33 -0.56 -15.20
CA VAL A 67 -10.74 0.28 -14.05
C VAL A 67 -10.40 1.75 -14.28
N ASN A 68 -9.20 2.07 -14.81
CA ASN A 68 -8.86 3.46 -15.10
C ASN A 68 -9.68 4.04 -16.27
N MET A 69 -9.92 3.26 -17.33
CA MET A 69 -10.72 3.68 -18.48
C MET A 69 -12.19 3.92 -18.10
N THR A 70 -12.77 3.03 -17.29
CA THR A 70 -14.12 3.21 -16.75
C THR A 70 -14.20 4.45 -15.86
N LEU A 71 -13.21 4.70 -15.00
CA LEU A 71 -13.14 5.92 -14.20
C LEU A 71 -13.05 7.19 -15.07
N CYS A 72 -12.18 7.21 -16.08
CA CYS A 72 -12.07 8.33 -17.02
C CYS A 72 -13.39 8.57 -17.77
N PHE A 73 -14.06 7.50 -18.21
CA PHE A 73 -15.36 7.59 -18.86
C PHE A 73 -16.44 8.16 -17.92
N LEU A 74 -16.49 7.68 -16.67
CA LEU A 74 -17.41 8.17 -15.65
C LEU A 74 -17.17 9.64 -15.32
N LEU A 75 -15.91 10.07 -15.21
CA LEU A 75 -15.55 11.46 -14.98
C LEU A 75 -15.91 12.34 -16.18
N TRP A 76 -15.67 11.86 -17.41
CA TRP A 76 -16.05 12.58 -18.62
C TRP A 76 -17.57 12.76 -18.72
N LEU A 77 -18.34 11.72 -18.41
CA LEU A 77 -19.80 11.78 -18.33
C LEU A 77 -20.25 12.76 -17.24
N ALA A 78 -19.63 12.74 -16.07
CA ALA A 78 -19.94 13.67 -14.98
C ALA A 78 -19.68 15.13 -15.40
N VAL A 79 -18.56 15.41 -16.09
CA VAL A 79 -18.24 16.74 -16.62
C VAL A 79 -19.24 17.17 -17.71
N ASP A 80 -19.62 16.28 -18.63
CA ASP A 80 -20.61 16.61 -19.68
C ASP A 80 -21.99 16.92 -19.06
N LEU A 81 -22.39 16.19 -18.01
CA LEU A 81 -23.61 16.45 -17.24
C LEU A 81 -23.57 17.82 -16.53
N ILE A 82 -22.43 18.20 -15.96
CA ILE A 82 -22.24 19.52 -15.31
C ILE A 82 -22.27 20.65 -16.36
N HIS A 83 -21.68 20.43 -17.53
CA HIS A 83 -21.54 21.46 -18.56
C HIS A 83 -22.84 21.69 -19.38
N LYS A 84 -23.68 20.66 -19.54
CA LYS A 84 -24.94 20.75 -20.31
C LYS A 84 -26.16 20.27 -19.50
N PRO A 85 -26.57 20.98 -18.44
CA PRO A 85 -27.70 20.59 -17.60
C PRO A 85 -29.05 20.60 -18.35
N LYS A 86 -29.14 21.26 -19.52
CA LYS A 86 -30.39 21.49 -20.27
C LYS A 86 -30.67 20.53 -21.43
N LYS A 87 -29.75 19.65 -21.84
CA LYS A 87 -30.09 18.56 -22.79
C LYS A 87 -30.81 17.44 -22.00
N LYS A 88 -32.12 17.64 -21.79
CA LYS A 88 -33.16 16.70 -21.30
C LYS A 88 -32.66 15.44 -20.56
N HIS A 89 -33.06 15.23 -19.31
CA HIS A 89 -34.40 14.67 -18.99
C HIS A 89 -34.93 13.67 -20.04
N ASN A 90 -34.11 12.68 -20.38
CA ASN A 90 -34.53 11.33 -20.71
C ASN A 90 -33.50 10.46 -20.00
N SER A 91 -33.87 9.99 -18.81
CA SER A 91 -33.12 9.07 -17.96
C SER A 91 -31.96 8.37 -18.69
N VAL A 92 -30.74 8.91 -18.55
CA VAL A 92 -29.50 8.23 -19.01
C VAL A 92 -29.27 6.95 -18.20
N TYR A 93 -30.00 6.82 -17.08
CA TYR A 93 -30.19 5.54 -16.42
C TYR A 93 -31.10 4.64 -17.29
N PRO A 94 -30.66 3.45 -17.71
CA PRO A 94 -31.58 2.47 -18.26
C PRO A 94 -32.69 2.26 -17.23
N LYS A 95 -33.95 2.41 -17.66
CA LYS A 95 -35.13 2.13 -16.82
C LYS A 95 -34.97 0.72 -16.24
N ARG A 96 -34.63 0.67 -14.95
CA ARG A 96 -34.91 -0.41 -14.01
C ARG A 96 -34.08 -1.70 -14.15
N HIS A 97 -32.79 -1.60 -13.84
CA HIS A 97 -32.01 -2.72 -13.30
C HIS A 97 -31.64 -2.42 -11.83
N TRP A 98 -32.67 -2.21 -11.00
CA TRP A 98 -32.47 -1.96 -9.57
C TRP A 98 -31.69 -3.11 -8.90
N PHE A 99 -31.89 -4.33 -9.40
CA PHE A 99 -31.28 -5.54 -8.87
C PHE A 99 -29.76 -5.55 -8.94
N GLY A 100 -29.15 -5.13 -10.05
CA GLY A 100 -27.68 -5.10 -10.07
C GLY A 100 -27.05 -3.76 -9.72
N ALA A 101 -27.82 -2.67 -9.66
CA ALA A 101 -27.39 -1.54 -8.82
C ALA A 101 -27.28 -1.98 -7.35
N ALA A 102 -28.29 -2.71 -6.85
CA ALA A 102 -28.27 -3.31 -5.52
C ALA A 102 -27.14 -4.34 -5.36
N LEU A 103 -26.92 -5.26 -6.32
CA LEU A 103 -25.78 -6.20 -6.26
C LEU A 103 -24.43 -5.48 -6.23
N LEU A 104 -24.25 -4.42 -7.01
CA LEU A 104 -22.99 -3.66 -7.00
C LEU A 104 -22.74 -2.99 -5.64
N VAL A 105 -23.79 -2.44 -5.04
CA VAL A 105 -23.71 -1.85 -3.69
C VAL A 105 -23.40 -2.91 -2.64
N VAL A 106 -24.11 -4.05 -2.66
CA VAL A 106 -23.88 -5.18 -1.75
C VAL A 106 -22.47 -5.75 -1.93
N TYR A 107 -22.03 -5.93 -3.17
CA TYR A 107 -20.67 -6.41 -3.48
C TYR A 107 -19.62 -5.43 -2.98
N GLY A 108 -19.83 -4.12 -3.18
CA GLY A 108 -18.96 -3.08 -2.64
C GLY A 108 -18.87 -3.13 -1.11
N ALA A 109 -20.01 -3.25 -0.42
CA ALA A 109 -20.07 -3.37 1.04
C ALA A 109 -19.39 -4.66 1.54
N MET A 110 -19.60 -5.79 0.86
CA MET A 110 -18.92 -7.05 1.18
C MET A 110 -17.40 -6.93 1.01
N LEU A 111 -16.92 -6.25 -0.04
CA LEU A 111 -15.49 -6.01 -0.24
C LEU A 111 -14.90 -5.11 0.85
N THR A 112 -15.60 -4.05 1.26
CA THR A 112 -15.11 -3.17 2.34
C THR A 112 -15.00 -3.93 3.66
N ILE A 113 -16.03 -4.73 3.99
CA ILE A 113 -16.02 -5.57 5.19
C ILE A 113 -14.87 -6.58 5.12
N PHE A 114 -14.72 -7.27 3.98
CA PHE A 114 -13.63 -8.23 3.79
C PHE A 114 -12.24 -7.59 3.99
N VAL A 115 -12.01 -6.40 3.42
CA VAL A 115 -10.74 -5.69 3.56
C VAL A 115 -10.51 -5.26 5.00
N GLU A 116 -11.51 -4.67 5.66
CA GLU A 116 -11.41 -4.21 7.04
C GLU A 116 -11.14 -5.37 8.01
N GLU A 117 -11.89 -6.46 7.88
CA GLU A 117 -11.68 -7.65 8.70
C GLU A 117 -10.31 -8.28 8.43
N SER A 118 -9.87 -8.39 7.17
CA SER A 118 -8.54 -8.93 6.86
C SER A 118 -7.39 -8.11 7.45
N VAL A 119 -7.54 -6.78 7.53
CA VAL A 119 -6.56 -5.88 8.15
C VAL A 119 -6.59 -6.05 9.66
N ARG A 120 -7.78 -6.06 10.26
CA ARG A 120 -7.98 -6.19 11.71
C ARG A 120 -7.50 -7.53 12.25
N THR A 121 -7.88 -8.64 11.61
CA THR A 121 -7.47 -9.98 12.06
C THR A 121 -5.97 -10.16 11.93
N SER A 122 -5.38 -9.68 10.83
CA SER A 122 -3.94 -9.79 10.60
C SER A 122 -3.12 -8.92 11.57
N SER A 123 -3.59 -7.71 11.91
CA SER A 123 -2.87 -6.85 12.86
C SER A 123 -2.90 -7.41 14.28
N LEU A 124 -4.03 -7.97 14.71
CA LEU A 124 -4.16 -8.60 16.02
C LEU A 124 -3.31 -9.88 16.12
N ALA A 125 -3.30 -10.73 15.08
CA ALA A 125 -2.50 -11.95 15.06
C ALA A 125 -0.98 -11.67 15.09
N CYS A 126 -0.53 -10.56 14.50
CA CYS A 126 0.89 -10.19 14.42
C CYS A 126 1.33 -9.23 15.54
N GLN A 127 0.42 -8.75 16.39
CA GLN A 127 0.75 -7.88 17.52
C GLN A 127 1.81 -8.45 18.48
N PRO A 128 1.83 -9.78 18.77
CA PRO A 128 2.87 -10.38 19.61
C PRO A 128 4.26 -10.46 18.97
N HIS A 129 4.37 -10.25 17.65
CA HIS A 129 5.57 -10.45 16.85
C HIS A 129 6.10 -9.10 16.34
N PRO A 130 6.84 -8.31 17.14
CA PRO A 130 7.40 -7.02 16.74
C PRO A 130 8.39 -7.12 15.55
N GLU A 131 8.92 -8.30 15.29
CA GLU A 131 9.74 -8.63 14.12
C GLU A 131 8.93 -8.64 12.81
N CYS A 132 7.60 -8.72 12.87
CA CYS A 132 6.76 -8.66 11.67
C CYS A 132 6.43 -7.21 11.29
N VAL A 133 7.12 -6.72 10.26
CA VAL A 133 7.02 -5.32 9.81
C VAL A 133 5.93 -5.14 8.76
N VAL A 134 5.72 -6.16 7.92
CA VAL A 134 4.74 -6.11 6.82
C VAL A 134 3.76 -7.28 6.94
N ASN A 135 2.50 -6.97 7.25
CA ASN A 135 1.43 -7.95 7.36
C ASN A 135 0.90 -8.35 5.97
N ALA A 136 0.64 -9.64 5.77
CA ALA A 136 0.09 -10.17 4.51
C ALA A 136 -1.43 -9.94 4.34
N ARG A 137 -2.12 -9.37 5.34
CA ARG A 137 -3.54 -8.96 5.31
C ARG A 137 -4.47 -10.07 4.80
N ARG A 138 -4.44 -11.23 5.45
CA ARG A 138 -5.31 -12.36 5.13
C ARG A 138 -6.48 -12.39 6.11
N TRP A 139 -7.68 -12.69 5.59
CA TRP A 139 -8.81 -12.99 6.46
C TRP A 139 -8.65 -14.40 7.00
N THR A 140 -8.25 -14.51 8.27
CA THR A 140 -8.09 -15.76 9.01
C THR A 140 -9.06 -15.77 10.17
N ILE A 141 -9.73 -16.91 10.40
CA ILE A 141 -10.62 -17.10 11.54
C ILE A 141 -9.71 -17.27 12.77
N LEU A 142 -9.81 -16.35 13.73
CA LEU A 142 -9.12 -16.46 15.01
C LEU A 142 -9.93 -17.41 15.89
N GLU A 143 -9.43 -18.62 16.12
CA GLU A 143 -10.01 -19.55 17.08
C GLU A 143 -9.44 -19.22 18.47
N ASP A 144 -10.31 -19.10 19.48
CA ASP A 144 -9.95 -18.64 20.83
C ASP A 144 -8.78 -19.46 21.39
N GLY A 145 -7.61 -18.82 21.51
CA GLY A 145 -6.41 -19.40 22.12
C GLY A 145 -5.42 -20.08 21.15
N SER A 146 -5.69 -20.17 19.85
CA SER A 146 -4.71 -20.69 18.89
C SER A 146 -4.00 -19.56 18.15
N LEU A 147 -2.77 -19.25 18.57
CA LEU A 147 -1.85 -18.30 17.93
C LEU A 147 -1.27 -18.89 16.62
N THR A 148 -2.13 -19.41 15.74
CA THR A 148 -1.68 -20.16 14.56
C THR A 148 -1.23 -19.20 13.47
N GLN A 149 0.02 -18.79 13.62
CA GLN A 149 0.92 -18.21 12.63
C GLN A 149 0.48 -16.85 12.10
N CYS A 150 1.06 -15.78 12.67
CA CYS A 150 0.98 -14.43 12.12
C CYS A 150 1.24 -14.48 10.60
N PRO A 151 0.28 -14.03 9.75
CA PRO A 151 0.45 -14.02 8.31
C PRO A 151 1.39 -12.86 7.94
N CYS A 152 2.68 -13.04 8.26
CA CYS A 152 3.72 -12.07 7.99
C CYS A 152 4.23 -12.22 6.56
N LEU A 153 4.35 -11.10 5.85
CA LEU A 153 4.96 -11.06 4.53
C LEU A 153 6.48 -10.85 4.63
N MET A 154 6.93 -10.05 5.60
CA MET A 154 8.33 -9.75 5.85
C MET A 154 8.62 -9.68 7.34
N LEU A 155 9.47 -10.60 7.78
CA LEU A 155 10.08 -10.61 9.11
C LEU A 155 11.40 -9.84 9.02
N ILE A 156 11.59 -8.85 9.88
CA ILE A 156 12.87 -8.15 10.05
C ILE A 156 13.22 -8.31 11.52
N ASP A 157 14.31 -9.03 11.77
CA ASP A 157 14.87 -9.08 13.10
C ASP A 157 15.41 -7.69 13.43
N ARG A 158 14.64 -6.97 14.25
CA ARG A 158 15.01 -5.63 14.65
C ARG A 158 15.93 -5.79 15.84
N ASP A 159 17.23 -5.85 15.58
CA ASP A 159 18.21 -5.61 16.64
C ASP A 159 17.91 -4.23 17.21
N ILE A 160 17.33 -4.20 18.41
CA ILE A 160 17.28 -3.01 19.26
C ILE A 160 18.70 -2.85 19.81
N ALA A 161 19.68 -2.72 18.92
CA ALA A 161 21.00 -2.27 19.29
C ALA A 161 20.83 -0.91 19.97
N PRO A 162 21.56 -0.66 21.07
CA PRO A 162 21.30 0.46 21.96
C PRO A 162 21.29 1.77 21.17
N LYS A 163 20.21 2.52 21.32
CA LYS A 163 19.95 3.72 20.51
C LYS A 163 20.79 4.91 20.96
N THR A 164 21.45 4.77 22.10
CA THR A 164 22.27 5.78 22.72
C THR A 164 23.65 5.22 23.07
N TYR A 165 24.66 6.08 22.98
CA TYR A 165 26.04 5.73 23.34
C TYR A 165 26.13 5.18 24.77
N ALA A 166 25.35 5.74 25.71
CA ALA A 166 25.29 5.29 27.10
C ALA A 166 24.73 3.86 27.27
N GLU A 167 23.75 3.46 26.46
CA GLU A 167 23.23 2.09 26.45
C GLU A 167 24.20 1.11 25.76
N TRP A 168 25.09 1.58 24.88
CA TRP A 168 26.16 0.76 24.28
C TRP A 168 27.32 0.53 25.24
N GLU A 169 27.65 1.51 26.07
CA GLU A 169 28.65 1.36 27.13
C GLU A 169 28.20 0.44 28.27
N ASN A 170 26.90 0.38 28.57
CA ASN A 170 26.34 -0.48 29.61
C ASN A 170 25.18 -1.32 29.08
N PRO A 171 25.45 -2.42 28.36
CA PRO A 171 24.41 -3.33 27.93
C PRO A 171 23.77 -3.99 29.17
N THR A 172 22.48 -3.77 29.40
CA THR A 172 21.72 -4.53 30.40
C THR A 172 21.48 -5.93 29.85
N THR A 173 22.16 -6.92 30.43
CA THR A 173 21.97 -8.37 30.19
C THR A 173 20.58 -8.84 30.57
#